data_AF-A0A3B8LUQ6-F1
#
_entry.id   AF-A0A3B8LUQ6-F1
#
_cell.length_a   1.000
_cell.length_b   1.000
_cell.length_c   1.000
_cell.angle_alpha   90.00
_cell.angle_beta   90.00
_cell.angle_gamma   90.00
#
_symmetry.space_group_name_H-M   'P 1'
#
loop_
_entity.id
_entity.type
_entity.pdbx_description
1 polymer ?
#
loop_
_entity_poly.entity_id
_entity_poly.type
_entity_poly.pdbx_seq_one_letter_code
_entity_poly.pdbx_strand_id
1 'polypeptide(L)'
;MNTHPPKRPLWKRTPSITILCFFALLITLVFGLCELIGLRVYASVLSLTWVSGGGSHVEQGVSLMIYLLAYFAFVILVPAALIGAVLLGLWGRVRARRERKAELSEPT
;
A
#
# COMPACT_ATOMS: atom_id res chain seq x y z
N MET A 1 15.17 -15.46 -40.75
CA MET A 1 15.38 -16.11 -39.43
C MET A 1 14.93 -15.10 -38.37
N ASN A 2 13.67 -15.17 -37.94
CA ASN A 2 13.03 -14.15 -37.11
C ASN A 2 13.38 -14.36 -35.63
N THR A 3 14.23 -13.49 -35.07
CA THR A 3 14.54 -13.44 -33.64
C THR A 3 13.51 -12.59 -32.92
N HIS A 4 12.31 -13.14 -32.66
CA HIS A 4 11.41 -12.51 -31.70
C HIS A 4 11.96 -12.77 -30.28
N PRO A 5 12.24 -11.72 -29.48
CA PRO A 5 12.65 -11.91 -28.10
C PRO A 5 11.51 -12.54 -27.30
N PRO A 6 11.79 -13.50 -26.40
CA PRO A 6 10.75 -14.16 -25.61
C PRO A 6 10.06 -13.14 -24.71
N LYS A 7 8.73 -13.01 -24.84
CA LYS A 7 7.89 -12.21 -23.94
C LYS A 7 8.04 -12.76 -22.52
N ARG A 8 8.80 -12.06 -21.66
CA ARG A 8 8.88 -12.42 -20.24
C ARG A 8 7.47 -12.33 -19.62
N PRO A 9 7.03 -13.34 -18.85
CA PRO A 9 5.68 -13.35 -18.29
C PRO A 9 5.47 -12.13 -17.38
N LEU A 10 4.36 -11.42 -17.60
CA LEU A 10 4.04 -10.14 -16.95
C LEU A 10 4.04 -10.24 -15.42
N TRP A 11 3.74 -11.43 -14.86
CA TRP A 11 3.70 -11.68 -13.42
C TRP A 11 5.08 -11.64 -12.74
N LYS A 12 6.19 -11.68 -13.49
CA LYS A 12 7.55 -11.62 -12.92
C LYS A 12 8.07 -10.19 -12.71
N ARG A 13 7.26 -9.15 -12.96
CA ARG A 13 7.65 -7.78 -12.60
C ARG A 13 7.55 -7.63 -11.09
N THR A 14 8.69 -7.73 -10.42
CA THR A 14 8.84 -7.34 -9.01
C THR A 14 8.27 -5.93 -8.84
N PRO A 15 7.36 -5.70 -7.89
CA PRO A 15 6.85 -4.36 -7.63
C PRO A 15 8.04 -3.45 -7.30
N SER A 16 8.12 -2.31 -7.97
CA SER A 16 9.17 -1.32 -7.69
C SER A 16 8.92 -0.70 -6.32
N ILE A 17 10.01 -0.41 -5.59
CA ILE A 17 9.97 0.28 -4.29
C ILE A 17 9.14 1.56 -4.39
N THR A 18 9.32 2.33 -5.48
CA THR A 18 8.58 3.57 -5.73
C THR A 18 7.07 3.33 -5.81
N ILE A 19 6.64 2.22 -6.43
CA ILE A 19 5.22 1.90 -6.58
C ILE A 19 4.63 1.53 -5.22
N LEU A 20 5.33 0.74 -4.40
CA LEU A 20 4.89 0.39 -3.05
C LEU A 20 4.76 1.62 -2.15
N CYS A 21 5.76 2.52 -2.17
CA CYS A 21 5.70 3.76 -1.41
C CYS A 21 4.57 4.69 -1.91
N PHE A 22 4.36 4.77 -3.22
CA PHE A 22 3.27 5.57 -3.79
C PHE A 22 1.90 5.05 -3.36
N PHE A 23 1.67 3.73 -3.39
CA PHE A 23 0.43 3.13 -2.90
C PHE A 23 0.23 3.39 -1.40
N ALA A 24 1.28 3.23 -0.60
CA ALA A 24 1.24 3.52 0.84
C ALA A 24 0.85 4.99 1.10
N LEU A 25 1.45 5.92 0.37
CA LEU A 25 1.14 7.35 0.46
C LEU A 25 -0.30 7.64 0.04
N LEU A 26 -0.77 7.05 -1.06
CA LEU A 26 -2.12 7.24 -1.56
C LEU A 26 -3.17 6.77 -0.55
N ILE A 27 -3.00 5.57 0.02
CA ILE A 27 -3.93 5.01 1.02
C ILE A 27 -3.91 5.87 2.29
N THR A 28 -2.73 6.32 2.72
CA THR A 28 -2.60 7.24 3.87
C THR A 28 -3.35 8.54 3.63
N LEU A 29 -3.25 9.10 2.43
CA LEU A 29 -3.93 10.35 2.07
C LEU A 29 -5.45 10.17 2.01
N VAL A 30 -5.93 9.08 1.39
CA VAL A 30 -7.36 8.75 1.35
C VAL A 30 -7.92 8.56 2.76
N PHE A 31 -7.24 7.79 3.62
CA PHE A 31 -7.66 7.60 5.01
C PHE A 31 -7.62 8.92 5.81
N GLY A 32 -6.58 9.74 5.62
CA GLY A 32 -6.50 11.07 6.22
C GLY A 32 -7.63 12.00 5.79
N LEU A 33 -8.08 11.94 4.53
CA LEU A 33 -9.26 12.66 4.06
C LEU A 33 -10.55 12.16 4.73
N CYS A 34 -10.70 10.85 4.91
CA CYS A 34 -11.84 10.30 5.66
C CYS A 34 -11.88 10.82 7.10
N GLU A 35 -10.74 10.90 7.77
CA GLU A 35 -10.62 11.49 9.12
C GLU A 35 -10.97 12.98 9.12
N LEU A 36 -10.48 13.76 8.15
CA LEU A 36 -10.75 15.20 8.03
C LEU A 36 -12.24 15.52 7.78
N ILE A 37 -12.92 14.71 6.98
CA ILE A 37 -14.36 14.86 6.72
C ILE A 37 -15.19 14.39 7.94
N GLY A 38 -14.56 13.77 8.93
CA GLY A 38 -15.22 13.32 10.15
C GLY A 38 -16.02 12.03 9.94
N LEU A 39 -15.68 11.20 8.95
CA LEU A 39 -16.37 9.91 8.72
C LEU A 39 -16.33 9.01 9.96
N ARG A 40 -15.34 9.18 10.84
CA ARG A 40 -15.24 8.50 12.13
C ARG A 40 -16.50 8.65 13.00
N VAL A 41 -17.28 9.72 12.81
CA VAL A 41 -18.52 9.96 13.58
C VAL A 41 -19.55 8.85 13.30
N TYR A 42 -19.56 8.29 12.08
CA TYR A 42 -20.42 7.16 11.72
C TYR A 42 -19.94 5.83 12.31
N ALA A 43 -18.76 5.76 12.94
CA ALA A 43 -18.33 4.58 13.69
C ALA A 43 -19.27 4.23 14.85
N SER A 44 -20.01 5.23 15.37
CA SER A 44 -21.07 5.04 16.37
C SER A 44 -22.17 4.08 15.91
N VAL A 45 -22.39 3.93 14.60
CA VAL A 45 -23.37 2.98 14.04
C VAL A 45 -23.01 1.52 14.39
N LEU A 46 -21.71 1.22 14.63
CA LEU A 46 -21.29 -0.10 15.11
C LEU A 46 -21.88 -0.45 16.48
N SER A 47 -22.13 0.56 17.32
CA SER A 47 -22.77 0.42 18.62
C SER A 47 -24.30 0.57 18.54
N LEU A 48 -24.89 0.45 17.34
CA LEU A 48 -26.32 0.67 17.06
C LEU A 48 -26.79 2.09 17.41
N THR A 49 -25.88 3.05 17.54
CA THR A 49 -26.18 4.46 17.78
C THR A 49 -26.09 5.24 16.47
N TRP A 50 -27.21 5.79 16.03
CA TRP A 50 -27.31 6.55 14.79
C TRP A 50 -27.01 8.03 15.03
N VAL A 51 -26.35 8.67 14.07
CA VAL A 51 -26.02 10.10 14.12
C VAL A 51 -27.31 10.90 13.91
N SER A 52 -27.70 11.71 14.89
CA SER A 52 -28.84 12.61 14.75
C SER A 52 -28.53 13.72 13.73
N GLY A 53 -29.30 13.80 12.65
CA GLY A 53 -29.15 14.82 11.61
C GLY A 53 -28.29 14.41 10.40
N GLY A 54 -27.73 13.20 10.38
CA GLY A 54 -26.93 12.69 9.26
C GLY A 54 -27.74 11.82 8.31
N GLY A 55 -28.52 12.40 7.39
CA GLY A 55 -29.19 11.65 6.31
C GLY A 55 -30.03 10.44 6.76
N SER A 56 -30.27 9.52 5.84
CA SER A 56 -30.98 8.25 6.11
C SER A 56 -30.07 7.22 6.80
N HIS A 57 -30.66 6.24 7.50
CA HIS A 57 -29.91 5.12 8.10
C HIS A 57 -29.02 4.37 7.09
N VAL A 58 -29.48 4.27 5.84
CA VAL A 58 -28.72 3.62 4.76
C VAL A 58 -27.46 4.41 4.45
N GLU A 59 -27.55 5.74 4.32
CA GLU A 59 -26.38 6.60 4.04
C GLU A 59 -25.34 6.57 5.16
N GLN A 60 -25.79 6.53 6.43
CA GLN A 60 -24.89 6.38 7.58
C GLN A 60 -24.18 5.02 7.55
N GLY A 61 -24.90 3.95 7.22
CA GLY A 61 -24.33 2.61 7.07
C GLY A 61 -23.30 2.51 5.94
N VAL A 62 -23.58 3.14 4.78
CA VAL A 62 -22.63 3.22 3.66
C VAL A 62 -21.39 4.02 4.06
N SER A 63 -21.56 5.14 4.75
CA SER A 63 -20.45 5.97 5.26
C SER A 63 -19.56 5.19 6.24
N LEU A 64 -20.16 4.41 7.14
CA LEU A 64 -19.45 3.48 8.01
C LEU A 64 -18.67 2.44 7.21
N MET A 65 -19.28 1.81 6.20
CA MET A 65 -18.60 0.80 5.38
C MET A 65 -17.40 1.36 4.61
N ILE A 66 -17.53 2.55 4.03
CA ILE A 66 -16.43 3.25 3.36
C ILE A 66 -15.30 3.51 4.35
N TYR A 67 -15.64 4.03 5.55
CA TYR A 67 -14.65 4.29 6.59
C TYR A 67 -13.93 3.02 7.05
N LEU A 68 -14.65 1.93 7.29
CA LEU A 68 -14.04 0.65 7.67
C LEU A 68 -13.13 0.09 6.58
N LEU A 69 -13.55 0.16 5.31
CA LEU A 69 -12.74 -0.29 4.20
C LEU A 69 -11.43 0.53 4.11
N ALA A 70 -11.53 1.86 4.23
CA ALA A 70 -10.37 2.74 4.26
C ALA A 70 -9.46 2.45 5.48
N TYR A 71 -10.06 2.22 6.65
CA TYR A 71 -9.34 1.87 7.88
C TYR A 71 -8.57 0.55 7.74
N PHE A 72 -9.21 -0.52 7.26
CA PHE A 72 -8.53 -1.80 7.05
C PHE A 72 -7.48 -1.71 5.95
N ALA A 73 -7.76 -0.98 4.87
CA ALA A 73 -6.76 -0.70 3.84
C ALA A 73 -5.55 -0.01 4.45
N PHE A 74 -5.75 1.03 5.27
CA PHE A 74 -4.67 1.72 5.95
C PHE A 74 -3.90 0.81 6.91
N VAL A 75 -4.58 0.12 7.82
CA VAL A 75 -3.96 -0.74 8.84
C VAL A 75 -3.22 -1.93 8.25
N ILE A 76 -3.69 -2.51 7.14
CA ILE A 76 -3.11 -3.72 6.56
C ILE A 76 -2.17 -3.38 5.40
N LEU A 77 -2.66 -2.67 4.38
CA LEU A 77 -1.92 -2.47 3.13
C LEU A 77 -0.73 -1.52 3.32
N VAL A 78 -0.86 -0.47 4.14
CA VAL A 78 0.24 0.50 4.32
C VAL A 78 1.45 -0.16 5.00
N PRO A 79 1.33 -0.82 6.16
CA PRO A 79 2.46 -1.55 6.75
C PRO A 79 3.00 -2.64 5.82
N ALA A 80 2.13 -3.41 5.15
CA ALA A 80 2.57 -4.44 4.22
C ALA A 80 3.39 -3.86 3.05
N ALA A 81 2.96 -2.75 2.47
CA ALA A 81 3.68 -2.06 1.39
C ALA A 81 5.01 -1.50 1.85
N LEU A 82 5.06 -0.88 3.04
CA LEU A 82 6.29 -0.36 3.62
C LEU A 82 7.30 -1.47 3.95
N ILE A 83 6.84 -2.57 4.55
CA ILE A 83 7.69 -3.76 4.80
C ILE A 83 8.25 -4.30 3.48
N GLY A 84 7.41 -4.42 2.45
CA GLY A 84 7.85 -4.85 1.11
C GLY A 84 8.91 -3.92 0.51
N ALA A 85 8.71 -2.60 0.63
CA ALA A 85 9.66 -1.60 0.15
C ALA A 85 11.00 -1.68 0.90
N VAL A 86 10.98 -1.87 2.22
CA VAL A 86 12.18 -2.04 3.05
C VAL A 86 12.93 -3.31 2.67
N LEU A 87 12.24 -4.45 2.53
CA LEU A 87 12.87 -5.72 2.16
C LEU A 87 13.54 -5.64 0.79
N LEU A 88 12.87 -5.05 -0.20
CA LEU A 88 13.43 -4.85 -1.54
C LEU A 88 14.63 -3.90 -1.51
N GLY A 89 14.56 -2.81 -0.73
CA GLY A 89 15.65 -1.87 -0.56
C GLY A 89 16.89 -2.50 0.11
N LEU A 90 16.67 -3.30 1.15
CA LEU A 90 17.75 -4.03 1.83
C LEU A 90 18.38 -5.08 0.90
N TRP A 91 17.57 -5.84 0.16
CA TRP A 91 18.08 -6.85 -0.75
C TRP A 91 18.90 -6.25 -1.89
N GLY A 92 18.43 -5.12 -2.46
CA GLY A 92 19.19 -4.36 -3.46
C GLY A 92 20.54 -3.89 -2.93
N ARG A 93 20.59 -3.36 -1.70
CA ARG A 93 21.85 -2.94 -1.05
C ARG A 93 22.80 -4.10 -0.78
N VAL A 94 22.28 -5.25 -0.31
CA VAL A 94 23.10 -6.44 -0.05
C VAL A 94 23.71 -6.98 -1.35
N ARG A 95 22.92 -7.01 -2.43
CA ARG A 95 23.40 -7.47 -3.74
C ARG A 95 24.49 -6.56 -4.31
N ALA A 96 24.29 -5.24 -4.29
CA ALA A 96 25.28 -4.27 -4.74
C ALA A 96 26.59 -4.35 -3.93
N ARG A 97 26.53 -4.67 -2.63
CA ARG A 97 27.72 -4.89 -1.80
C ARG A 97 28.46 -6.17 -2.15
N ARG A 98 27.77 -7.23 -2.54
CA ARG A 98 28.40 -8.50 -2.97
C ARG A 98 29.13 -8.34 -4.30
N GLU A 99 28.52 -7.65 -5.26
CA GLU A 99 29.11 -7.38 -6.58
C GLU A 99 30.39 -6.55 -6.44
N ARG A 100 30.39 -5.46 -5.65
CA ARG A 100 31.62 -4.69 -5.37
C ARG A 100 32.73 -5.50 -4.67
N LYS A 101 32.37 -6.40 -3.77
CA LYS A 101 33.36 -7.26 -3.09
C LYS A 101 33.99 -8.27 -4.05
N ALA A 102 33.22 -8.78 -5.02
CA ALA A 102 33.73 -9.69 -6.04
C ALA A 102 34.74 -8.98 -6.95
N GLU A 103 34.42 -7.77 -7.43
CA GLU A 103 35.33 -6.94 -8.24
C GLU A 103 36.65 -6.62 -7.53
N LEU A 104 36.61 -6.38 -6.21
CA LEU A 104 37.81 -6.10 -5.43
C LEU A 104 38.68 -7.34 -5.14
N SER A 105 38.16 -8.54 -5.39
CA SER A 105 38.79 -9.82 -5.05
C SER A 105 39.36 -10.58 -6.25
N GLU A 106 39.23 -10.05 -7.47
CA GLU A 106 40.00 -10.50 -8.64
C GLU A 106 41.31 -9.67 -8.70
N PRO A 107 42.43 -10.17 -8.15
CA PRO A 107 43.73 -9.56 -8.39
C PRO A 107 44.12 -9.78 -9.85
N THR A 108 44.33 -8.67 -10.57
CA THR A 108 45.10 -8.62 -11.82
C THR A 108 46.53 -9.12 -11.63
#